data_AF-A0A4U2Q1K3-F1
#
_entry.id   AF-A0A4U2Q1K3-F1
#
_cell.length_a   1.000
_cell.length_b   1.000
_cell.length_c   1.000
_cell.angle_alpha   90.00
_cell.angle_beta   90.00
_cell.angle_gamma   90.00
#
_symmetry.space_group_name_H-M   'P 1'
#
loop_
_entity.id
_entity.type
_entity.pdbx_description
1 polymer ?
#
loop_
_entity_poly.entity_id
_entity_poly.type
_entity_poly.pdbx_seq_one_letter_code
_entity_poly.pdbx_strand_id
1 'polypeptide(L)'
;MPTFDNINVTSNAVVGQDLQVNRNETIQNDLQVNGNETIQNDLQVNGSETIHNHLQVNGTITVGDNLLVGGTIVASQNVAISQQALLPSGSSSSQVLYFATGAVNQSGLILKGTDGVNYILFIDASGSIPVLGIQPL
;
A
#
# COMPACT_ATOMS: atom_id res chain seq x y z
N MET A 1 4.49 33.87 -42.19
CA MET A 1 3.99 34.15 -40.83
C MET A 1 5.01 35.03 -40.14
N PRO A 2 4.62 36.16 -39.51
CA PRO A 2 5.55 36.98 -38.77
C PRO A 2 6.09 36.20 -37.56
N THR A 3 7.35 36.42 -37.22
CA THR A 3 8.00 35.92 -36.00
C THR A 3 8.36 37.10 -35.11
N PHE A 4 8.36 36.89 -33.80
CA PHE A 4 8.78 37.87 -32.81
C PHE A 4 9.89 37.28 -31.97
N ASP A 5 10.97 38.04 -31.76
CA ASP A 5 12.02 37.61 -30.84
C ASP A 5 11.53 37.65 -29.39
N ASN A 6 10.76 38.68 -29.05
CA ASN A 6 10.19 38.87 -27.72
C ASN A 6 8.77 39.44 -27.83
N ILE A 7 7.88 38.97 -26.96
CA ILE A 7 6.54 39.51 -26.77
C ILE A 7 6.38 39.80 -25.29
N ASN A 8 6.03 41.04 -24.95
CA ASN A 8 5.65 41.41 -23.58
C ASN A 8 4.16 41.76 -23.56
N VAL A 9 3.38 41.01 -22.79
CA VAL A 9 1.94 41.26 -22.60
C VAL A 9 1.74 41.74 -21.17
N THR A 10 1.26 42.97 -21.00
CA THR A 10 1.11 43.62 -19.68
C THR A 10 -0.27 43.41 -19.05
N SER A 11 -1.18 42.77 -19.79
CA SER A 11 -2.52 42.41 -19.35
C SER A 11 -2.79 40.96 -19.77
N ASN A 12 -4.00 40.65 -20.22
CA ASN A 12 -4.39 39.29 -20.56
C ASN A 12 -4.00 38.92 -22.00
N ALA A 13 -3.53 37.69 -22.18
CA ALA A 13 -3.41 37.04 -23.48
C ALA A 13 -4.40 35.87 -23.55
N VAL A 14 -5.01 35.67 -24.73
CA VAL A 14 -5.84 34.50 -25.02
C VAL A 14 -5.29 33.85 -26.28
N VAL A 15 -4.94 32.57 -26.19
CA VAL A 15 -4.63 31.73 -27.36
C VAL A 15 -5.87 30.89 -27.64
N GLY A 16 -6.55 31.16 -28.77
CA GLY A 16 -7.82 30.49 -29.09
C GLY A 16 -7.68 29.05 -29.60
N GLN A 17 -6.45 28.63 -29.90
CA GLN A 17 -6.09 27.30 -30.39
C GLN A 17 -4.97 26.73 -29.50
N ASP A 18 -4.08 25.91 -30.06
CA ASP A 18 -3.00 25.27 -29.33
C ASP A 18 -1.85 26.25 -29.02
N LEU A 19 -1.29 26.12 -27.82
CA LEU A 19 -0.02 26.74 -27.42
C LEU A 19 1.02 25.64 -27.23
N GLN A 20 2.13 25.74 -27.97
CA GLN A 20 3.29 24.87 -27.78
C GLN A 20 4.42 25.68 -27.14
N VAL A 21 4.88 25.25 -25.97
CA VAL A 21 6.05 25.79 -25.28
C VAL A 21 7.19 24.77 -25.36
N ASN A 22 8.26 25.09 -26.10
CA ASN A 22 9.35 24.15 -26.36
C ASN A 22 10.43 24.10 -25.26
N ARG A 23 10.38 25.02 -24.30
CA ARG A 23 11.33 25.11 -23.20
C ARG A 23 10.56 25.11 -21.88
N ASN A 24 10.78 26.11 -21.05
CA ASN A 24 10.20 26.19 -19.73
C ASN A 24 8.95 27.06 -19.75
N GLU A 25 7.95 26.63 -19.00
CA GLU A 25 6.80 27.42 -18.62
C GLU A 25 6.88 27.68 -17.11
N THR A 26 6.43 28.85 -16.66
CA THR A 26 6.36 29.18 -15.23
C THR A 26 5.03 29.87 -14.99
N ILE A 27 4.19 29.24 -14.18
CA ILE A 27 2.91 29.78 -13.73
C ILE A 27 3.10 30.24 -12.28
N GLN A 28 2.86 31.52 -12.02
CA GLN A 28 3.10 32.09 -10.68
C GLN A 28 1.94 31.89 -9.70
N ASN A 29 0.74 31.70 -10.22
CA ASN A 29 -0.47 31.48 -9.44
C ASN A 29 -1.02 30.09 -9.78
N ASP A 30 -2.29 30.01 -10.18
CA ASP A 30 -2.98 28.77 -10.41
C ASP A 30 -2.83 28.29 -11.86
N LEU A 31 -2.64 26.97 -12.01
CA LEU A 31 -2.81 26.26 -13.28
C LEU A 31 -4.05 25.38 -13.16
N GLN A 32 -5.01 25.57 -14.07
CA GLN A 32 -6.15 24.67 -14.22
C GLN A 32 -6.01 23.90 -15.52
N VAL A 33 -5.92 22.57 -15.43
CA VAL A 33 -5.94 21.66 -16.58
C VAL A 33 -7.29 20.96 -16.60
N ASN A 34 -8.11 21.21 -17.62
CA ASN A 34 -9.43 20.59 -17.76
C ASN A 34 -9.36 19.19 -18.41
N GLY A 35 -8.23 18.87 -19.04
CA GLY A 35 -7.97 17.58 -19.67
C GLY A 35 -7.02 16.72 -18.84
N ASN A 36 -6.38 15.76 -19.52
CA ASN A 36 -5.35 14.94 -18.90
C ASN A 36 -4.02 15.71 -18.86
N GLU A 37 -3.27 15.52 -17.78
CA GLU A 37 -1.89 15.97 -17.65
C GLU A 37 -0.96 14.75 -17.65
N THR A 38 0.22 14.88 -18.24
CA THR A 38 1.25 13.84 -18.20
C THR A 38 2.58 14.47 -17.85
N ILE A 39 3.17 14.03 -16.74
CA ILE A 39 4.48 14.45 -16.27
C ILE A 39 5.44 13.31 -16.55
N GLN A 40 6.44 13.54 -17.41
CA GLN A 40 7.36 12.49 -17.85
C GLN A 40 8.48 12.20 -16.85
N ASN A 41 8.85 13.20 -16.04
CA ASN A 41 9.89 13.09 -15.03
C ASN A 41 9.24 13.20 -13.65
N ASP A 42 9.81 14.01 -12.76
CA ASP A 42 9.37 14.11 -11.39
C ASP A 42 8.26 15.17 -11.23
N LEU A 43 7.30 14.86 -10.35
CA LEU A 43 6.35 15.82 -9.79
C LEU A 43 6.74 16.06 -8.33
N GLN A 44 7.02 17.30 -7.98
CA GLN A 44 7.17 17.73 -6.59
C GLN A 44 6.00 18.63 -6.20
N VAL A 45 5.23 18.20 -5.18
CA VAL A 45 4.16 18.98 -4.58
C VAL A 45 4.60 19.38 -3.17
N ASN A 46 4.76 20.68 -2.93
CA ASN A 46 5.16 21.19 -1.60
C ASN A 46 3.96 21.38 -0.65
N GLY A 47 2.75 21.41 -1.20
CA GLY A 47 1.50 21.50 -0.46
C GLY A 47 0.78 20.16 -0.38
N SER A 48 -0.51 20.20 -0.06
CA SER A 48 -1.38 19.03 -0.06
C SER A 48 -1.82 18.65 -1.47
N GLU A 49 -1.92 17.35 -1.73
CA GLU A 49 -2.52 16.80 -2.95
C GLU A 49 -3.77 16.00 -2.59
N THR A 50 -4.78 16.01 -3.46
CA THR A 50 -5.99 15.19 -3.31
C THR A 50 -6.30 14.48 -4.61
N ILE A 51 -6.37 13.15 -4.54
CA ILE A 51 -6.71 12.28 -5.68
C ILE A 51 -8.10 11.70 -5.42
N HIS A 52 -9.06 12.02 -6.29
CA HIS A 52 -10.46 11.64 -6.11
C HIS A 52 -10.76 10.19 -6.51
N ASN A 53 -10.00 9.65 -7.48
CA ASN A 53 -10.22 8.32 -8.02
C ASN A 53 -9.15 7.35 -7.50
N HIS A 54 -8.26 6.90 -8.38
CA HIS A 54 -7.29 5.88 -8.05
C HIS A 54 -5.88 6.46 -8.14
N LEU A 55 -5.04 6.13 -7.15
CA LEU A 55 -3.60 6.31 -7.22
C LEU A 55 -2.97 4.93 -7.40
N GLN A 56 -2.25 4.74 -8.51
CA GLN A 56 -1.37 3.59 -8.71
C GLN A 56 0.09 4.05 -8.60
N VAL A 57 0.86 3.36 -7.77
CA VAL A 57 2.30 3.57 -7.63
C VAL A 57 3.01 2.26 -7.93
N ASN A 58 3.85 2.24 -8.96
CA ASN A 58 4.62 1.06 -9.34
C ASN A 58 5.94 0.94 -8.55
N GLY A 59 6.34 2.02 -7.86
CA GLY A 59 7.51 2.07 -7.00
C GLY A 59 7.15 1.99 -5.52
N THR A 60 7.93 2.68 -4.69
CA THR A 60 7.75 2.70 -3.24
C THR A 60 6.89 3.88 -2.82
N ILE A 61 6.06 3.68 -1.80
CA ILE A 61 5.38 4.76 -1.07
C ILE A 61 5.98 4.82 0.34
N THR A 62 6.40 6.01 0.75
CA THR A 62 6.79 6.30 2.14
C THR A 62 5.80 7.31 2.70
N VAL A 63 5.13 6.95 3.80
CA VAL A 63 4.22 7.85 4.53
C VAL A 63 4.94 8.28 5.81
N GLY A 64 5.18 9.59 5.97
CA GLY A 64 5.95 10.13 7.09
C GLY A 64 5.21 10.07 8.43
N ASP A 65 3.90 10.33 8.40
CA ASP A 65 3.04 10.35 9.58
C ASP A 65 2.06 9.17 9.55
N ASN A 66 0.77 9.44 9.34
CA ASN A 66 -0.29 8.44 9.45
C ASN A 66 -0.80 8.03 8.07
N LEU A 67 -0.99 6.72 7.88
CA LEU A 67 -1.74 6.15 6.77
C LEU A 67 -3.09 5.64 7.29
N LEU A 68 -4.19 6.28 6.89
CA LEU A 68 -5.54 5.80 7.12
C LEU A 68 -6.05 5.09 5.87
N VAL A 69 -6.39 3.79 6.00
CA VAL A 69 -7.01 3.01 4.92
C VAL A 69 -8.43 2.67 5.33
N GLY A 70 -9.41 3.22 4.61
CA GLY A 70 -10.84 2.96 4.87
C GLY A 70 -11.34 1.60 4.36
N GLY A 71 -10.51 0.87 3.62
CA GLY A 71 -10.83 -0.43 3.03
C GLY A 71 -9.80 -1.50 3.40
N THR A 72 -9.56 -2.43 2.49
CA THR A 72 -8.65 -3.56 2.71
C THR A 72 -7.22 -3.23 2.29
N ILE A 73 -6.25 -3.67 3.09
CA ILE A 73 -4.84 -3.73 2.71
C ILE A 73 -4.53 -5.17 2.30
N VAL A 74 -4.01 -5.36 1.08
CA VAL A 74 -3.50 -6.65 0.60
C VAL A 74 -1.99 -6.51 0.40
N ALA A 75 -1.22 -7.32 1.14
CA ALA A 75 0.23 -7.40 0.99
C ALA A 75 0.61 -8.78 0.46
N SER A 76 1.42 -8.83 -0.60
CA SER A 76 1.91 -10.08 -1.19
C SER A 76 3.16 -10.63 -0.50
N GLN A 77 3.78 -9.83 0.36
CA GLN A 77 4.98 -10.19 1.13
C GLN A 77 4.78 -9.82 2.61
N ASN A 78 5.81 -9.28 3.26
CA ASN A 78 5.81 -9.04 4.69
C ASN A 78 5.13 -7.72 5.06
N VAL A 79 4.40 -7.73 6.17
CA VAL A 79 3.90 -6.53 6.86
C VAL A 79 4.53 -6.50 8.25
N ALA A 80 5.32 -5.47 8.54
CA ALA A 80 5.90 -5.25 9.86
C ALA A 80 5.09 -4.17 10.61
N ILE A 81 4.62 -4.48 11.81
CA ILE A 81 3.84 -3.57 12.66
C ILE A 81 4.57 -3.48 14.00
N SER A 82 5.18 -2.32 14.29
CA SER A 82 6.01 -2.12 15.49
C SER A 82 5.21 -1.68 16.73
N GLN A 83 4.05 -1.05 16.54
CA GLN A 83 3.19 -0.58 17.63
C GLN A 83 1.76 -1.08 17.42
N GLN A 84 1.57 -2.39 17.48
CA GLN A 84 0.24 -2.97 17.46
C GLN A 84 -0.53 -2.48 18.70
N ALA A 85 -1.81 -2.14 18.52
CA ALA A 85 -2.69 -1.86 19.64
C ALA A 85 -2.61 -3.02 20.65
N LEU A 86 -2.33 -2.70 21.92
CA LEU A 86 -2.26 -3.69 22.98
C LEU A 86 -3.60 -4.44 22.99
N LEU A 87 -3.59 -5.74 22.75
CA LEU A 87 -4.78 -6.53 22.96
C LEU A 87 -5.20 -6.37 24.44
N PRO A 88 -6.51 -6.40 24.75
CA PRO A 88 -6.95 -6.43 26.15
C PRO A 88 -6.17 -7.51 26.90
N SER A 89 -5.71 -7.17 28.10
CA SER A 89 -4.99 -8.09 28.98
C SER A 89 -5.72 -9.43 29.04
N GLY A 90 -5.07 -10.51 28.58
CA GLY A 90 -5.66 -11.85 28.49
C GLY A 90 -5.92 -12.35 27.05
N SER A 91 -5.79 -11.51 26.03
CA SER A 91 -5.82 -11.98 24.64
C SER A 91 -4.40 -12.32 24.20
N SER A 92 -4.06 -13.60 24.19
CA SER A 92 -2.93 -14.07 23.40
C SER A 92 -3.33 -14.00 21.92
N SER A 93 -2.44 -13.52 21.06
CA SER A 93 -2.49 -13.96 19.66
C SER A 93 -2.39 -15.48 19.72
N SER A 94 -3.51 -16.19 19.61
CA SER A 94 -3.50 -17.64 19.59
C SER A 94 -2.86 -18.06 18.27
N GLN A 95 -1.53 -18.07 18.23
CA GLN A 95 -0.79 -18.57 17.10
C GLN A 95 -1.08 -20.07 17.03
N VAL A 96 -1.56 -20.50 15.88
CA VAL A 96 -1.56 -21.92 15.54
C VAL A 96 -0.11 -22.29 15.26
N LEU A 97 0.49 -23.15 16.09
CA LEU A 97 1.88 -23.59 15.91
C LEU A 97 1.94 -24.71 14.87
N TYR A 98 2.72 -24.50 13.80
CA TYR A 98 2.97 -25.53 12.81
C TYR A 98 4.16 -26.41 13.21
N PHE A 99 3.97 -27.72 13.16
CA PHE A 99 5.01 -28.72 13.35
C PHE A 99 5.27 -29.45 12.04
N ALA A 100 6.53 -29.78 11.76
CA ALA A 100 6.88 -30.61 10.61
C ALA A 100 6.38 -32.06 10.80
N THR A 101 6.20 -32.81 9.72
CA THR A 101 5.79 -34.22 9.77
C THR A 101 6.70 -35.03 10.71
N GLY A 102 6.10 -35.73 11.67
CA GLY A 102 6.82 -36.57 12.62
C GLY A 102 7.57 -35.81 13.73
N ALA A 103 7.48 -34.48 13.78
CA ALA A 103 8.15 -33.69 14.82
C ALA A 103 7.56 -33.93 16.21
N VAL A 104 6.26 -34.16 16.30
CA VAL A 104 5.56 -34.51 17.54
C VAL A 104 4.60 -35.67 17.33
N ASN A 105 4.58 -36.60 18.29
CA ASN A 105 3.67 -37.75 18.30
C ASN A 105 2.48 -37.47 19.21
N GLN A 106 1.72 -36.44 18.86
CA GLN A 106 0.57 -35.98 19.66
C GLN A 106 -0.72 -36.63 19.16
N SER A 107 -1.61 -36.98 20.08
CA SER A 107 -2.99 -37.34 19.75
C SER A 107 -3.81 -36.07 19.50
N GLY A 108 -4.80 -36.13 18.60
CA GLY A 108 -5.53 -34.96 18.17
C GLY A 108 -6.63 -35.23 17.16
N LEU A 109 -7.29 -34.17 16.70
CA LEU A 109 -8.29 -34.23 15.65
C LEU A 109 -7.60 -34.31 14.29
N ILE A 110 -7.88 -35.35 13.53
CA ILE A 110 -7.38 -35.49 12.17
C ILE A 110 -8.35 -34.84 11.19
N LEU A 111 -7.86 -33.90 10.39
CA LEU A 111 -8.60 -33.20 9.35
C LEU A 111 -7.90 -33.36 8.00
N LYS A 112 -8.68 -33.47 6.91
CA LYS A 112 -8.14 -33.42 5.55
C LYS A 112 -8.01 -31.95 5.13
N GLY A 113 -6.78 -31.51 4.83
CA GLY A 113 -6.52 -30.21 4.23
C GLY A 113 -7.08 -30.14 2.81
N THR A 114 -7.35 -28.93 2.33
CA THR A 114 -7.76 -28.67 0.94
C THR A 114 -6.65 -28.99 -0.07
N ASP A 115 -5.41 -29.09 0.40
CA ASP A 115 -4.23 -29.57 -0.32
C ASP A 115 -4.16 -31.10 -0.45
N GLY A 116 -5.09 -31.82 0.20
CA GLY A 116 -5.11 -33.27 0.21
C GLY A 116 -4.18 -33.91 1.23
N VAL A 117 -3.56 -33.16 2.15
CA VAL A 117 -2.75 -33.72 3.25
C VAL A 117 -3.62 -33.92 4.48
N ASN A 118 -3.38 -34.98 5.26
CA ASN A 118 -4.04 -35.11 6.56
C ASN A 118 -3.26 -34.31 7.59
N TYR A 119 -3.95 -33.52 8.41
CA TYR A 119 -3.37 -32.75 9.49
C TYR A 119 -3.92 -33.23 10.82
N ILE A 120 -3.08 -33.28 11.84
CA ILE A 120 -3.49 -33.45 13.22
C ILE A 120 -3.48 -32.10 13.92
N LEU A 121 -4.62 -31.73 14.49
CA LEU A 121 -4.78 -30.59 15.38
C LEU A 121 -4.77 -31.08 16.82
N PHE A 122 -3.91 -30.51 17.64
CA PHE A 122 -3.76 -30.90 19.05
C PHE A 122 -3.50 -29.66 19.91
N ILE A 123 -3.75 -29.77 21.21
CA ILE A 123 -3.35 -28.73 22.16
C ILE A 123 -1.91 -29.03 22.58
N ASP A 124 -0.98 -28.13 22.27
CA ASP A 124 0.37 -28.17 22.81
C ASP A 124 0.36 -27.47 24.18
N ALA A 125 0.56 -28.27 25.23
CA ALA A 125 0.64 -27.81 26.61
C ALA A 125 2.07 -27.91 27.17
N SER A 126 3.08 -28.01 26.30
CA SER A 126 4.49 -28.05 26.71
C SER A 126 4.98 -26.71 27.26
N GLY A 127 4.33 -25.61 26.88
CA GLY A 127 4.56 -24.26 27.40
C GLY A 127 3.65 -23.88 28.58
N SER A 128 3.87 -22.69 29.16
CA SER A 128 3.06 -22.16 30.27
C SER A 128 1.62 -21.77 29.88
N ILE A 129 1.35 -21.61 28.59
CA ILE A 129 0.02 -21.35 28.03
C ILE A 129 -0.23 -22.39 26.94
N PRO A 130 -1.31 -23.18 27.02
CA PRO A 130 -1.65 -24.10 25.96
C PRO A 130 -1.94 -23.36 24.64
N VAL A 131 -1.44 -23.88 23.53
CA VAL A 131 -1.65 -23.34 22.19
C VAL A 131 -2.20 -24.41 21.25
N LEU A 132 -2.86 -24.01 20.16
CA LEU A 132 -3.31 -24.96 19.14
C LEU A 132 -2.13 -25.31 18.22
N GLY A 133 -1.69 -26.56 18.23
CA GLY A 133 -0.72 -27.11 17.30
C GLY A 133 -1.39 -27.72 16.06
N ILE A 134 -0.71 -27.66 14.92
CA ILE A 134 -1.06 -28.36 13.68
C ILE A 134 0.17 -29.07 13.11
N GLN A 135 0.03 -30.33 12.71
CA GLN A 135 1.10 -31.11 12.08
C GLN A 135 0.55 -31.90 10.89
N PRO A 136 1.22 -31.94 9.74
CA PRO A 136 0.87 -32.90 8.69
C PRO A 136 1.25 -34.33 9.10
N LEU A 137 0.38 -35.28 8.76
CA LEU A 137 0.56 -36.72 8.93
C LEU A 137 1.21 -37.36 7.71
#